data_AF-A0A4U6CKI9-F1
#
_entry.id   AF-A0A4U6CKI9-F1
#
_cell.length_a   1.000
_cell.length_b   1.000
_cell.length_c   1.000
_cell.angle_alpha   90.00
_cell.angle_beta   90.00
_cell.angle_gamma   90.00
#
_symmetry.space_group_name_H-M   'P 1'
#
loop_
_entity.id
_entity.type
_entity.pdbx_description
1 polymer ?
#
loop_
_entity_poly.entity_id
_entity_poly.type
_entity_poly.pdbx_seq_one_letter_code
_entity_poly.pdbx_strand_id
1 'polypeptide(L)'
;MKHFVGANRGQTTFMPYDLEEWLPQDHLARFTVEIVDKLDFTRIYAQYRGTGTAAYDPKLLLALIFYGYSTGIFSSRKIESA
;
A
#
# COMPACT_ATOMS: atom_id res chain seq x y z
N MET A 1 17.05 -11.71 2.39
CA MET A 1 16.22 -10.54 2.05
C MET A 1 15.20 -10.34 3.16
N LYS A 2 14.93 -9.10 3.58
CA LYS A 2 13.92 -8.83 4.61
C LYS A 2 12.54 -9.18 4.01
N HIS A 3 11.80 -10.06 4.65
CA HIS A 3 10.49 -10.50 4.17
C HIS A 3 9.41 -9.51 4.62
N PHE A 4 8.82 -8.80 3.67
CA PHE A 4 7.71 -7.87 3.92
C PHE A 4 6.41 -8.46 3.39
N VAL A 5 5.32 -8.20 4.10
CA VAL A 5 3.95 -8.43 3.62
C VAL A 5 3.56 -7.25 2.73
N GLY A 6 3.66 -7.44 1.42
CA GLY A 6 3.28 -6.46 0.41
C GLY A 6 1.89 -6.72 -0.17
N ALA A 7 1.45 -5.83 -1.07
CA ALA A 7 0.24 -6.04 -1.87
C ALA A 7 0.65 -6.39 -3.31
N ASN A 8 0.12 -7.50 -3.84
CA ASN A 8 0.23 -7.85 -5.25
C ASN A 8 -0.99 -7.30 -6.00
N ARG A 9 -0.86 -6.13 -6.62
CA ARG A 9 -1.97 -5.45 -7.31
C ARG A 9 -2.28 -6.05 -8.68
N GLY A 10 -1.27 -6.59 -9.36
CA GLY A 10 -1.44 -7.35 -10.60
C GLY A 10 -1.80 -8.83 -10.36
N GLN A 11 -2.34 -9.17 -9.18
CA GLN A 11 -2.71 -10.54 -8.88
C GLN A 11 -3.93 -10.95 -9.70
N THR A 12 -3.71 -11.77 -10.73
CA THR A 12 -4.78 -12.44 -11.45
C THR A 12 -5.38 -13.52 -10.56
N THR A 13 -6.65 -13.36 -10.19
CA THR A 13 -7.39 -14.39 -9.44
C THR A 13 -7.91 -15.46 -10.41
N PHE A 14 -8.09 -16.69 -9.93
CA PHE A 14 -8.62 -17.82 -10.72
C PHE A 14 -10.13 -17.66 -11.10
N MET A 15 -10.71 -16.49 -10.81
CA MET A 15 -12.10 -16.10 -11.10
C MET A 15 -12.09 -14.96 -12.15
N PRO A 16 -13.19 -14.72 -12.88
CA PRO A 16 -13.19 -13.86 -14.07
C PRO A 16 -13.08 -12.35 -13.78
N TYR A 17 -12.55 -11.96 -12.63
CA TYR A 17 -12.44 -10.57 -12.22
C TYR A 17 -10.97 -10.21 -12.02
N ASP A 18 -10.51 -9.25 -12.81
CA ASP A 18 -9.25 -8.56 -12.58
C ASP A 18 -9.44 -7.54 -11.45
N LEU A 19 -8.51 -7.48 -10.49
CA LEU A 19 -8.51 -6.43 -9.46
C LEU A 19 -8.41 -5.04 -10.09
N GLU A 20 -7.79 -4.94 -11.26
CA GLU A 20 -7.68 -3.71 -12.02
C GLU A 20 -9.04 -3.20 -12.54
N GLU A 21 -10.04 -4.07 -12.70
CA GLU A 21 -11.39 -3.67 -13.12
C GLU A 21 -12.23 -3.08 -11.98
N TRP A 22 -11.82 -3.27 -10.72
CA TRP A 22 -12.61 -2.86 -9.56
C TRP A 22 -12.55 -1.36 -9.28
N LEU A 23 -11.54 -0.67 -9.82
CA LEU A 23 -11.34 0.77 -9.62
C LEU A 23 -11.30 1.48 -10.97
N PRO A 24 -12.08 2.57 -11.14
CA PRO A 24 -11.94 3.45 -12.30
C PRO A 24 -10.49 3.86 -12.54
N GLN A 25 -10.11 4.07 -13.80
CA GLN A 25 -8.74 4.42 -14.18
C GLN A 25 -8.26 5.74 -13.56
N ASP A 26 -9.18 6.66 -13.32
CA ASP A 26 -8.96 7.98 -12.70
C ASP A 26 -9.15 7.97 -11.17
N HIS A 27 -9.31 6.80 -10.55
CA HIS A 27 -9.52 6.71 -9.11
C HIS A 27 -8.29 7.15 -8.31
N LEU A 28 -8.51 7.98 -7.28
CA LEU A 28 -7.45 8.57 -6.43
C LEU A 28 -6.45 7.54 -5.88
N ALA A 29 -6.91 6.35 -5.48
CA ALA A 29 -6.04 5.30 -4.97
C ALA A 29 -4.93 4.90 -5.95
N ARG A 30 -5.18 4.93 -7.27
CA ARG A 30 -4.18 4.64 -8.31
C ARG A 30 -3.10 5.69 -8.31
N PHE A 31 -3.49 6.95 -8.30
CA PHE A 31 -2.58 8.10 -8.21
C PHE A 31 -1.75 8.08 -6.93
N THR A 32 -2.37 7.74 -5.78
CA THR A 32 -1.65 7.62 -4.51
C THR A 32 -0.54 6.57 -4.57
N VAL A 33 -0.83 5.38 -5.12
CA VAL A 33 0.18 4.33 -5.27
C VAL A 33 1.30 4.76 -6.22
N GLU A 34 0.95 5.38 -7.36
CA GLU A 34 1.93 5.86 -8.34
C GLU A 34 2.91 6.88 -7.74
N ILE A 35 2.42 7.83 -6.94
CA ILE A 35 3.30 8.79 -6.24
C ILE A 35 4.20 8.07 -5.26
N VAL A 36 3.64 7.17 -4.44
CA VAL A 36 4.41 6.44 -3.43
C VAL A 36 5.51 5.62 -4.09
N ASP A 37 5.26 5.01 -5.26
CA ASP A 37 6.27 4.22 -5.97
C ASP A 37 7.46 5.03 -6.49
N LYS A 38 7.30 6.35 -6.66
CA LYS A 38 8.37 7.27 -7.07
C LYS A 38 9.26 7.75 -5.91
N LEU A 39 8.90 7.45 -4.66
CA LEU A 39 9.67 7.87 -3.49
C LEU A 39 10.83 6.90 -3.19
N ASP A 40 11.91 7.42 -2.60
CA ASP A 40 13.04 6.62 -2.13
C ASP A 40 12.80 6.10 -0.71
N PHE A 41 12.70 4.77 -0.58
CA PHE A 41 12.52 4.07 0.70
C PHE A 41 13.79 3.42 1.23
N THR A 42 14.94 3.58 0.56
CA THR A 42 16.19 2.87 0.88
C THR A 42 16.57 3.02 2.35
N ARG A 43 16.48 4.23 2.90
CA ARG A 43 16.77 4.51 4.31
C ARG A 43 15.77 3.85 5.27
N ILE A 44 14.49 3.82 4.91
CA ILE A 44 13.45 3.20 5.72
C ILE A 44 13.70 1.69 5.77
N TYR A 45 13.88 1.05 4.61
CA TYR A 45 14.16 -0.38 4.55
C TYR A 45 15.45 -0.75 5.29
N ALA A 46 16.48 0.10 5.26
CA ALA A 46 17.74 -0.13 5.98
C ALA A 46 17.53 -0.24 7.51
N GLN A 47 16.58 0.51 8.08
CA GLN A 47 16.30 0.53 9.51
C GLN A 47 15.59 -0.73 10.05
N TYR A 48 14.91 -1.50 9.20
CA TYR A 48 14.23 -2.73 9.64
C TYR A 48 15.24 -3.80 10.05
N ARG A 49 15.22 -4.27 11.31
CA ARG A 49 16.13 -5.34 11.76
C ARG A 49 15.80 -6.72 11.19
N GLY A 50 14.57 -6.93 10.70
CA GLY A 50 14.13 -8.20 10.11
C GLY A 50 13.90 -9.31 11.14
N THR A 51 13.65 -8.96 12.39
CA THR A 51 13.40 -9.89 13.50
C THR A 51 11.91 -10.02 13.77
N GLY A 52 11.45 -11.21 14.16
CA GLY A 52 10.05 -11.48 14.46
C GLY A 52 9.24 -11.80 13.20
N THR A 53 7.92 -11.57 13.27
CA THR A 53 7.01 -11.77 12.13
C THR A 53 7.32 -10.79 11.00
N ALA A 54 7.01 -11.20 9.77
CA ALA A 54 7.11 -10.33 8.60
C ALA A 54 6.35 -9.01 8.83
N ALA A 55 7.05 -7.89 8.66
CA ALA A 55 6.43 -6.57 8.74
C ALA A 55 5.65 -6.27 7.46
N TYR A 56 4.62 -5.44 7.54
CA TYR A 56 4.01 -4.87 6.33
C TYR A 56 5.01 -3.98 5.58
N ASP A 57 4.92 -3.96 4.26
CA ASP A 57 5.78 -3.13 3.41
C ASP A 57 5.58 -1.64 3.73
N PRO A 58 6.64 -0.88 4.09
CA PRO A 58 6.59 0.57 4.25
C PRO A 58 5.90 1.32 3.10
N LYS A 59 6.07 0.87 1.85
CA LYS A 59 5.37 1.45 0.69
C LYS A 59 3.86 1.29 0.82
N LEU A 60 3.40 0.09 1.20
CA LEU A 60 1.99 -0.21 1.38
C LEU A 60 1.38 0.65 2.49
N LEU A 61 2.06 0.74 3.63
CA LEU A 61 1.60 1.56 4.76
C LEU A 61 1.54 3.04 4.40
N LEU A 62 2.53 3.57 3.68
CA LEU A 62 2.52 4.97 3.27
C LEU A 62 1.37 5.27 2.29
N ALA A 63 1.12 4.38 1.32
CA ALA A 63 0.00 4.53 0.40
C ALA A 63 -1.35 4.57 1.14
N LEU A 64 -1.53 3.74 2.17
CA LEU A 64 -2.73 3.74 3.00
C LEU A 64 -2.90 5.07 3.76
N ILE A 65 -1.82 5.58 4.38
CA ILE A 65 -1.84 6.86 5.10
C ILE A 65 -2.15 8.01 4.14
N PHE A 66 -1.46 8.08 3.00
CA PHE A 66 -1.69 9.13 2.01
C PHE A 66 -3.12 9.11 1.51
N TYR A 67 -3.65 7.93 1.16
CA TYR A 67 -5.03 7.80 0.70
C TYR A 67 -6.05 8.23 1.76
N GLY A 68 -5.87 7.78 3.01
CA GLY A 68 -6.73 8.20 4.12
C GLY A 68 -6.69 9.72 4.33
N TYR A 69 -5.50 10.32 4.29
CA TYR A 69 -5.35 11.76 4.49
C TYR A 69 -5.95 12.56 3.33
N SER A 70 -5.80 12.08 2.08
CA SER A 70 -6.41 12.70 0.90
C SER A 70 -7.93 12.60 0.90
N THR A 71 -8.52 11.64 1.62
CA THR A 71 -9.98 11.50 1.82
C THR A 71 -10.48 12.14 3.13
N GLY A 72 -9.61 12.85 3.86
CA GLY A 72 -9.96 13.58 5.10
C GLY A 72 -9.98 12.70 6.36
N ILE A 73 -9.53 11.45 6.28
CA ILE A 73 -9.45 10.52 7.41
C ILE A 73 -8.01 10.50 7.95
N PHE A 74 -7.77 11.22 9.04
CA PHE A 74 -6.44 11.29 9.68
C PHE A 74 -6.22 10.31 10.83
N SER A 75 -7.29 9.67 11.33
CA SER A 75 -7.19 8.71 12.43
C SER A 75 -6.83 7.34 11.88
N SER A 76 -5.74 6.75 12.35
CA SER A 76 -5.34 5.38 11.98
C SER A 76 -6.43 4.35 12.26
N ARG A 77 -7.17 4.52 13.36
CA ARG A 77 -8.32 3.66 13.70
C ARG A 77 -9.50 3.84 12.75
N LYS A 78 -9.76 5.08 12.29
CA LYS A 78 -10.79 5.32 11.28
C LYS A 78 -10.40 4.76 9.92
N ILE A 79 -9.12 4.83 9.54
CA ILE A 79 -8.58 4.22 8.31
C ILE A 79 -8.74 2.70 8.36
N GLU A 80 -8.48 2.06 9.51
CA GLU A 80 -8.67 0.62 9.71
C GLU A 80 -10.14 0.18 9.56
N SER A 81 -11.09 1.04 9.91
CA SER A 81 -12.53 0.73 9.90
C SER A 81 -13.27 1.15 8.61
N ALA A 82 -12.59 1.83 7.69
CA ALA A 82 -13.17 2.37 6.45
C ALA A 82 -13.23 1.31 5.35
#